data_AF-A0A958S723-F1
#
_entry.id   AF-A0A958S723-F1
#
_cell.length_a   1.000
_cell.length_b   1.000
_cell.length_c   1.000
_cell.angle_alpha   90.00
_cell.angle_beta   90.00
_cell.angle_gamma   90.00
#
_symmetry.space_group_name_H-M   'P 1'
#
loop_
_entity.id
_entity.type
_entity.pdbx_description
1 polymer ?
#
loop_
_entity_poly.entity_id
_entity_poly.type
_entity_poly.pdbx_seq_one_letter_code
_entity_poly.pdbx_strand_id
1 'polypeptide(L)'
;MKSRFAILFLVFACLWGALVFRGTSLKLFPGDRLRALQKRQFETSLVLHSRRGAILDAKERDLAVSVASYSLFADPKLIQEKTKIARVLAKYLKQSQKSVFNKIKSKT
;
A
#
# COMPACT_ATOMS: atom_id res chain seq x y z
N MET A 1 -59.29 15.13 -14.09
CA MET A 1 -58.32 15.10 -12.96
C MET A 1 -57.04 14.32 -13.27
N LYS A 2 -57.07 13.19 -14.00
CA LYS A 2 -55.89 12.34 -14.30
C LYS A 2 -54.76 13.03 -15.10
N SER A 3 -55.10 13.91 -16.05
CA SER A 3 -54.13 14.63 -16.90
C SER A 3 -53.24 15.61 -16.10
N ARG A 4 -53.78 16.29 -15.08
CA ARG A 4 -53.00 17.21 -14.24
C ARG A 4 -51.93 16.49 -13.40
N PHE A 5 -52.28 15.31 -12.86
CA PHE A 5 -51.32 14.46 -12.15
C PHE A 5 -50.25 13.87 -13.07
N ALA A 6 -50.62 13.48 -14.29
CA ALA A 6 -49.66 12.98 -15.28
C ALA A 6 -48.64 14.06 -15.68
N ILE A 7 -49.09 15.31 -15.88
CA ILE A 7 -48.20 16.44 -16.19
C ILE A 7 -47.26 16.72 -15.02
N LEU A 8 -47.79 16.77 -13.79
CA LEU A 8 -46.96 17.02 -12.60
C LEU A 8 -45.91 15.90 -12.41
N PHE A 9 -46.30 14.65 -12.61
CA PHE A 9 -45.40 13.51 -12.53
C PHE A 9 -44.30 13.59 -13.60
N LEU A 10 -44.64 13.97 -14.84
CA LEU A 10 -43.68 14.10 -15.93
C LEU A 10 -42.66 15.22 -15.65
N VAL A 11 -43.10 16.35 -15.09
CA VAL A 11 -42.21 17.44 -14.66
C VAL A 11 -41.26 16.97 -13.56
N PHE A 12 -41.79 16.29 -12.53
CA PHE A 12 -40.96 15.74 -11.46
C PHE A 12 -39.98 14.67 -11.96
N ALA A 13 -40.40 13.80 -12.87
CA ALA A 13 -39.55 12.79 -13.48
C ALA A 13 -38.42 13.43 -14.32
N CYS A 14 -38.72 14.49 -15.08
CA CYS A 14 -37.70 15.26 -15.80
C CYS A 14 -36.70 15.94 -14.86
N LEU A 15 -37.17 16.59 -13.79
CA LEU A 15 -36.30 17.22 -12.79
C LEU A 15 -35.41 16.18 -12.10
N TRP A 16 -35.98 15.03 -11.75
CA TRP A 16 -35.24 13.92 -11.17
C TRP A 16 -34.19 13.37 -12.14
N GLY A 17 -34.56 13.18 -13.40
CA GLY A 17 -33.66 12.76 -14.48
C GLY A 17 -32.50 13.74 -14.67
N ALA A 18 -32.76 15.04 -14.65
CA ALA A 18 -31.73 16.07 -14.74
C ALA A 18 -30.75 16.02 -13.56
N LEU A 19 -31.25 15.76 -12.34
CA LEU A 19 -30.42 15.64 -11.13
C LEU A 19 -29.53 14.40 -11.19
N VAL A 20 -30.08 13.26 -11.62
CA VAL A 20 -29.33 12.01 -11.84
C VAL A 20 -28.28 12.23 -12.92
N PHE A 21 -28.63 12.83 -14.06
CA PHE A 21 -27.71 13.14 -15.15
C PHE A 21 -26.56 14.04 -14.69
N ARG A 22 -26.86 15.06 -13.87
CA ARG A 22 -25.81 15.92 -13.32
C ARG A 22 -24.90 15.15 -12.36
N GLY A 23 -25.46 14.32 -11.49
CA GLY A 23 -24.69 13.46 -10.58
C GLY A 23 -23.81 12.45 -11.32
N THR A 24 -24.31 11.84 -12.39
CA THR A 24 -23.54 10.90 -13.21
C THR A 24 -22.49 11.60 -14.05
N SER A 25 -22.76 12.81 -14.58
CA SER A 25 -21.76 13.61 -15.30
C SER A 25 -20.51 13.89 -14.45
N LEU A 26 -20.68 14.08 -13.14
CA LEU A 26 -19.56 14.34 -12.22
C LEU A 26 -18.81 13.06 -11.81
N LYS A 27 -19.48 11.90 -11.83
CA LYS A 27 -18.89 10.61 -11.42
C LYS A 27 -18.31 9.79 -12.57
N LEU A 28 -18.96 9.79 -13.74
CA LEU A 28 -18.60 8.97 -14.91
C LEU A 28 -17.55 9.63 -15.82
N PHE A 29 -17.42 10.94 -15.79
CA PHE A 29 -16.30 11.64 -16.42
C PHE A 29 -15.23 11.90 -15.34
N PRO A 30 -14.28 10.97 -15.13
CA PRO A 30 -13.15 11.24 -14.27
C PRO A 30 -12.36 12.36 -14.93
N GLY A 31 -12.59 13.60 -14.49
CA GLY A 31 -11.76 14.73 -14.90
C GLY A 31 -10.30 14.38 -14.63
N ASP A 32 -9.38 14.97 -15.41
CA ASP A 32 -7.95 14.68 -15.33
C ASP A 32 -7.39 14.73 -13.89
N ARG A 33 -8.05 15.51 -13.02
CA ARG A 33 -7.81 15.57 -11.57
C ARG A 33 -7.96 14.23 -10.84
N LEU A 34 -9.01 13.44 -11.11
CA LEU A 34 -9.22 12.13 -10.47
C LEU A 34 -8.20 11.10 -10.97
N ARG A 35 -7.87 11.13 -12.27
CA ARG A 35 -6.81 10.30 -12.84
C ARG A 35 -5.44 10.65 -12.25
N ALA A 36 -5.14 11.93 -12.08
CA ALA A 36 -3.91 12.38 -11.42
C ALA A 36 -3.85 11.97 -9.94
N LEU A 37 -4.98 12.01 -9.21
CA LEU A 37 -5.06 11.50 -7.85
C LEU A 37 -4.83 9.99 -7.79
N GLN A 38 -5.45 9.24 -8.71
CA GLN A 38 -5.28 7.79 -8.80
C GLN A 38 -3.82 7.42 -9.09
N LYS A 39 -3.15 8.12 -10.02
CA LYS A 39 -1.72 7.92 -10.26
C LYS A 39 -0.89 8.19 -9.01
N ARG A 40 -1.11 9.32 -8.33
CA ARG A 40 -0.38 9.63 -7.09
C ARG A 40 -0.60 8.61 -5.96
N GLN A 41 -1.79 8.03 -5.86
CA GLN A 41 -2.15 7.14 -4.76
C GLN A 41 -1.83 5.66 -5.06
N PHE A 42 -1.92 5.22 -6.32
CA PHE A 42 -1.81 3.81 -6.68
C PHE A 42 -0.59 3.48 -7.55
N GLU A 43 0.07 4.44 -8.22
CA GLU A 43 1.38 4.20 -8.83
C GLU A 43 2.46 4.32 -7.75
N THR A 44 2.65 3.23 -7.00
CA THR A 44 3.84 3.10 -6.15
C THR A 44 5.04 2.96 -7.08
N SER A 45 5.78 4.07 -7.24
CA SER A 45 7.05 4.08 -7.95
C SER A 45 8.06 3.29 -7.12
N LEU A 46 8.24 2.01 -7.46
CA LEU A 46 9.28 1.18 -6.85
C LEU A 46 10.63 1.67 -7.39
N VAL A 47 11.36 2.40 -6.54
CA VAL A 47 12.73 2.82 -6.87
C VAL A 47 13.62 1.57 -6.90
N LEU A 48 13.92 1.11 -8.11
CA LEU A 48 14.94 0.10 -8.35
C LEU A 48 16.29 0.73 -8.03
N HIS A 49 16.81 0.45 -6.84
CA HIS A 49 18.13 0.93 -6.44
C HIS A 49 19.17 0.22 -7.30
N SER A 50 19.93 0.98 -8.08
CA SER A 50 21.05 0.44 -8.85
C SER A 50 22.10 -0.13 -7.90
N ARG A 51 22.66 -1.29 -8.24
CA ARG A 51 23.77 -1.89 -7.48
C ARG A 51 24.99 -0.96 -7.55
N ARG A 52 25.64 -0.68 -6.40
CA ARG A 52 26.88 0.11 -6.37
C ARG A 52 28.00 -0.68 -7.06
N GLY A 53 28.83 0.02 -7.81
CA GLY A 53 30.04 -0.56 -8.39
C GLY A 53 31.02 -1.04 -7.31
N ALA A 54 31.84 -2.02 -7.66
CA ALA A 54 32.93 -2.49 -6.83
C ALA A 54 34.04 -1.43 -6.74
N ILE A 55 34.59 -1.22 -5.54
CA ILE A 55 35.82 -0.46 -5.35
C ILE A 55 36.97 -1.45 -5.30
N LEU A 56 37.92 -1.31 -6.21
CA LEU A 56 39.07 -2.19 -6.39
C LEU A 56 40.36 -1.49 -5.98
N ASP A 57 41.33 -2.25 -5.47
CA ASP A 57 42.73 -1.84 -5.35
C ASP A 57 43.41 -1.85 -6.73
N ALA A 58 44.62 -1.28 -6.86
CA ALA A 58 45.42 -1.27 -8.10
C ALA A 58 45.75 -2.67 -8.65
N LYS A 59 45.60 -3.71 -7.83
CA LYS A 59 45.73 -5.13 -8.20
C LYS A 59 44.39 -5.83 -8.42
N GLU A 60 43.32 -5.07 -8.67
CA GLU A 60 41.95 -5.57 -8.92
C GLU A 60 41.34 -6.38 -7.77
N ARG A 61 41.78 -6.14 -6.53
CA ARG A 61 41.21 -6.79 -5.34
C ARG A 61 40.04 -6.00 -4.81
N ASP A 62 38.95 -6.69 -4.49
CA ASP A 62 37.75 -6.09 -3.91
C ASP A 62 38.02 -5.46 -2.54
N LEU A 63 37.87 -4.14 -2.44
CA LEU A 63 37.90 -3.39 -1.18
C LEU A 63 36.49 -3.14 -0.62
N ALA A 64 35.52 -2.89 -1.51
CA ALA A 64 34.12 -2.74 -1.14
C ALA A 64 33.18 -3.14 -2.28
N VAL A 65 32.27 -4.07 -2.01
CA VAL A 65 31.29 -4.59 -2.98
C VAL A 65 29.89 -4.62 -2.38
N SER A 66 28.87 -4.41 -3.22
CA SER A 66 27.47 -4.57 -2.79
C SER A 66 27.06 -6.03 -2.81
N VAL A 67 26.64 -6.55 -1.65
CA VAL A 67 26.07 -7.90 -1.52
C VAL A 67 24.56 -7.82 -1.26
N ALA A 68 23.81 -8.77 -1.80
CA ALA A 68 22.40 -8.91 -1.47
C ALA A 68 22.26 -9.35 -0.01
N SER A 69 21.40 -8.67 0.75
CA SER A 69 21.11 -9.02 2.13
C SER A 69 19.61 -9.20 2.32
N TYR A 70 19.23 -10.23 3.07
CA TYR A 70 17.85 -10.47 3.45
C TYR A 70 17.55 -9.77 4.78
N SER A 71 16.42 -9.08 4.84
CA SER A 71 15.88 -8.52 6.07
C SER A 71 14.54 -9.20 6.39
N LEU A 72 14.27 -9.40 7.68
CA LEU A 72 13.03 -9.99 8.17
C LEU A 72 12.29 -8.95 9.00
N PHE A 73 11.02 -8.71 8.66
CA PHE A 73 10.10 -7.87 9.42
C PHE A 73 9.01 -8.72 10.06
N ALA A 74 8.51 -8.30 11.22
CA ALA A 74 7.46 -8.97 11.96
C ALA A 74 6.52 -7.93 12.57
N ASP A 75 5.21 -8.08 12.35
CA ASP A 75 4.18 -7.26 12.99
C ASP A 75 3.75 -7.90 14.33
N PRO A 76 3.99 -7.26 15.48
CA PRO A 76 3.60 -7.76 16.81
C PRO A 76 2.11 -8.01 17.00
N LYS A 77 1.22 -7.41 16.20
CA LYS A 77 -0.25 -7.55 16.32
C LYS A 77 -0.77 -8.81 15.65
N LEU A 78 -0.10 -9.28 14.60
CA LEU A 78 -0.47 -10.50 13.87
C LEU A 78 0.06 -11.78 14.56
N ILE A 79 0.95 -11.62 15.54
CA ILE A 79 1.63 -12.73 16.22
C ILE A 79 0.86 -13.14 17.47
N GLN A 80 0.19 -14.29 17.40
CA GLN A 80 -0.56 -14.88 18.52
C GLN A 80 0.40 -15.41 19.61
N GLU A 81 1.21 -16.42 19.28
CA GLU A 81 2.07 -17.11 20.25
C GLU A 81 3.52 -16.57 20.24
N LYS A 82 3.71 -15.36 20.79
CA LYS A 82 5.00 -14.65 20.79
C LYS A 82 6.16 -15.44 21.39
N THR A 83 5.92 -16.23 22.44
CA THR A 83 6.95 -17.01 23.13
C THR A 83 7.44 -18.20 22.31
N LYS A 84 6.53 -18.94 21.65
CA LYS A 84 6.88 -20.07 20.78
C LYS A 84 7.60 -19.58 19.53
N ILE A 85 7.08 -18.52 18.90
CA ILE A 85 7.67 -17.92 17.70
C ILE A 85 9.07 -17.35 17.99
N ALA A 86 9.27 -16.66 19.12
CA ALA A 86 10.60 -16.21 19.52
C ALA A 86 11.60 -17.36 19.73
N ARG A 87 11.15 -18.51 20.25
CA ARG A 87 12.01 -19.69 20.43
C ARG A 87 12.46 -20.29 19.10
N VAL A 88 11.55 -20.37 18.12
CA VAL A 88 11.85 -20.88 16.78
C VAL A 88 12.78 -19.90 16.04
N LEU A 89 12.44 -18.62 16.02
CA LEU A 89 13.22 -17.58 15.35
C LEU A 89 14.62 -17.41 15.96
N ALA A 90 14.76 -17.54 17.28
CA ALA A 90 16.06 -17.48 17.96
C ALA A 90 17.07 -18.50 17.40
N LYS A 91 16.62 -19.72 17.08
CA LYS A 91 17.48 -20.77 16.51
C LYS A 91 17.99 -20.39 15.12
N TYR A 92 17.11 -19.89 14.26
CA TYR A 92 17.47 -19.52 12.88
C TYR A 92 18.26 -18.21 12.79
N LEU A 93 17.93 -17.22 13.63
CA LEU A 93 18.59 -15.91 13.64
C LEU A 93 19.90 -15.90 14.45
N LYS A 94 20.25 -17.02 15.10
CA LYS A 94 21.41 -17.12 16.02
C LYS A 94 21.42 -16.01 17.08
N GLN A 95 20.24 -15.61 17.55
CA GLN A 95 20.04 -14.58 18.59
C GLN A 95 19.41 -15.20 19.82
N SER A 96 19.60 -14.59 21.00
CA SER A 96 18.98 -15.09 22.22
C SER A 96 17.45 -14.96 22.16
N GLN A 97 16.72 -15.96 22.70
CA GLN A 97 15.25 -15.93 22.75
C GLN A 97 14.73 -14.66 23.43
N LYS A 98 15.39 -14.20 24.50
CA LYS A 98 15.03 -12.96 25.21
C LYS A 98 15.12 -11.73 24.31
N SER A 99 16.16 -11.63 23.48
CA SER A 99 16.34 -10.52 22.53
C SER A 99 15.25 -10.51 21.46
N VAL A 100 14.97 -11.67 20.86
CA VAL A 100 13.93 -11.81 19.83
C VAL A 100 12.54 -11.55 20.42
N PHE A 101 12.25 -12.08 21.61
CA PHE A 101 10.98 -11.86 22.29
C PHE A 101 10.76 -10.38 22.63
N ASN A 102 11.78 -9.68 23.10
CA ASN A 102 11.69 -8.24 23.38
C ASN A 102 11.37 -7.43 22.12
N LYS A 103 11.95 -7.79 20.97
CA LYS A 103 11.66 -7.17 19.67
C LYS A 103 10.21 -7.39 19.21
N ILE A 104 9.68 -8.59 19.42
CA ILE A 104 8.30 -8.97 19.01
C ILE A 104 7.24 -8.54 20.05
N LYS A 105 7.66 -8.25 21.28
CA LYS A 105 6.78 -7.74 22.35
C LYS A 105 6.49 -6.25 22.20
N SER A 106 7.48 -5.46 21.76
CA SER A 106 7.36 -4.01 21.66
C SER A 106 6.22 -3.62 20.72
N LYS A 107 5.28 -2.83 21.24
CA LYS A 107 4.12 -2.32 20.51
C LYS A 107 4.59 -1.03 19.82
N THR A 108 5.15 -1.16 18.62
CA THR A 108 5.27 -0.01 17.72
C THR A 108 3.90 0.27 17.09
#